data_AF-A0A0X3VF86-F1
#
_entry.id   AF-A0A0X3VF86-F1
#
_cell.length_a   1.000
_cell.length_b   1.000
_cell.length_c   1.000
_cell.angle_alpha   90.00
_cell.angle_beta   90.00
_cell.angle_gamma   90.00
#
_symmetry.space_group_name_H-M   'P 1'
#
loop_
_entity.id
_entity.type
_entity.pdbx_description
1 polymer ?
#
loop_
_entity_poly.entity_id
_entity_poly.type
_entity_poly.pdbx_seq_one_letter_code
_entity_poly.pdbx_strand_id
1 'polypeptide(L)' 'MRPIDTVGAGDGFAAGHLAATLTDGTLQDRFDQAAAVGALVTTGSGDLIAMPSARELADFRAAHTR' A
#
# COMPACT_ATOMS: atom_id res chain seq x y z
N MET A 1 -3.82 -1.66 12.84
CA MET A 1 -4.73 -2.42 11.95
C MET A 1 -4.57 -3.92 12.22
N ARG A 2 -5.56 -4.76 11.87
CA ARG A 2 -5.47 -6.24 11.98
C ARG A 2 -5.70 -6.86 10.59
N PRO A 3 -4.81 -7.73 10.09
CA PRO A 3 -4.98 -8.39 8.80
C PRO A 3 -6.17 -9.36 8.81
N ILE A 4 -6.87 -9.43 7.68
CA ILE A 4 -7.99 -10.34 7.39
C ILE A 4 -7.51 -11.51 6.51
N ASP A 5 -6.72 -11.20 5.49
CA ASP A 5 -6.11 -12.14 4.52
C ASP A 5 -4.72 -11.61 4.18
N THR A 6 -3.72 -12.46 3.95
CA THR A 6 -2.37 -12.02 3.58
C THR A 6 -2.08 -12.17 2.09
N VAL A 7 -2.97 -12.82 1.34
CA VAL A 7 -2.85 -12.95 -0.11
C VAL A 7 -2.80 -11.57 -0.76
N GLY A 8 -1.90 -11.36 -1.72
CA GLY A 8 -1.73 -10.09 -2.44
C GLY A 8 -0.87 -9.04 -1.72
N ALA A 9 -0.39 -9.27 -0.50
CA ALA A 9 0.45 -8.29 0.21
C ALA A 9 1.74 -7.94 -0.55
N GLY A 10 2.37 -8.94 -1.18
CA GLY A 10 3.55 -8.76 -2.02
C GLY A 10 3.25 -8.03 -3.33
N ASP A 11 2.14 -8.38 -3.98
CA ASP A 11 1.67 -7.73 -5.20
C ASP A 11 1.32 -6.25 -4.94
N GLY A 12 0.65 -5.97 -3.81
CA GLY A 12 0.39 -4.62 -3.32
C GLY A 12 1.68 -3.84 -3.05
N PHE A 13 2.68 -4.45 -2.41
CA PHE A 13 3.98 -3.81 -2.22
C PHE A 13 4.64 -3.46 -3.55
N ALA A 14 4.69 -4.41 -4.49
CA ALA A 14 5.27 -4.19 -5.81
C ALA A 14 4.51 -3.11 -6.60
N ALA A 15 3.19 -3.16 -6.63
CA ALA A 15 2.34 -2.18 -7.27
C ALA A 15 2.49 -0.79 -6.64
N GLY A 16 2.54 -0.71 -5.31
CA GLY A 16 2.77 0.53 -4.57
C GLY A 16 4.13 1.16 -4.87
N HIS A 17 5.18 0.34 -4.96
CA HIS A 17 6.53 0.79 -5.33
C HIS A 17 6.56 1.29 -6.79
N LEU A 18 6.04 0.51 -7.73
CA LEU A 18 5.97 0.88 -9.15
C LEU A 18 5.13 2.14 -9.37
N ALA A 19 4.02 2.31 -8.66
CA ALA A 19 3.23 3.53 -8.72
C ALA A 19 4.02 4.74 -8.18
N ALA A 20 4.81 4.55 -7.11
CA ALA A 20 5.62 5.63 -6.53
C ALA A 20 6.82 6.01 -7.42
N THR A 21 7.27 5.16 -8.35
CA THR A 21 8.34 5.53 -9.30
C THR A 21 7.85 6.46 -10.41
N LEU A 22 6.53 6.54 -10.62
CA LEU A 22 5.91 7.45 -11.59
C LEU A 22 5.78 8.89 -11.07
N THR A 23 6.13 9.12 -9.80
CA THR A 23 6.06 10.42 -9.14
C THR A 23 7.42 10.79 -8.55
N ASP A 24 7.65 12.09 -8.35
CA ASP A 24 8.82 12.56 -7.62
C ASP A 24 8.76 12.12 -6.15
N GLY A 25 9.93 11.86 -5.56
CA GLY A 25 10.06 11.42 -4.18
C GLY A 25 11.39 10.74 -3.91
N THR A 26 11.75 10.64 -2.64
CA THR A 26 12.94 9.90 -2.23
C THR A 26 12.73 8.40 -2.37
N LEU A 27 13.82 7.63 -2.32
CA LEU A 27 13.71 6.17 -2.26
C LEU A 27 12.91 5.72 -1.03
N GLN A 28 13.04 6.43 0.10
CA GLN A 28 12.29 6.15 1.30
C GLN A 28 10.78 6.37 1.09
N ASP A 29 10.38 7.47 0.46
CA ASP A 29 8.96 7.75 0.16
C ASP A 29 8.33 6.63 -0.67
N ARG A 30 9.08 6.09 -1.63
CA ARG A 30 8.64 4.98 -2.48
C ARG A 30 8.43 3.70 -1.68
N PHE A 31 9.33 3.40 -0.74
CA PHE A 31 9.20 2.23 0.12
C PHE A 31 8.12 2.39 1.18
N ASP A 32 7.93 3.59 1.72
CA ASP A 32 6.84 3.87 2.66
C ASP A 32 5.47 3.72 1.97
N GLN A 33 5.35 4.16 0.72
CA GLN A 33 4.16 3.91 -0.09
C GLN A 33 3.96 2.41 -0.36
N ALA A 34 5.01 1.70 -0.78
CA ALA A 34 4.95 0.26 -1.02
C ALA A 34 4.50 -0.51 0.22
N ALA A 35 5.08 -0.20 1.38
CA ALA A 35 4.70 -0.80 2.66
C ALA A 35 3.25 -0.48 3.04
N ALA A 36 2.79 0.76 2.81
CA ALA A 36 1.42 1.16 3.07
C ALA A 36 0.41 0.41 2.19
N VAL A 37 0.68 0.29 0.89
CA VAL A 37 -0.19 -0.48 -0.02
C VAL A 37 -0.20 -1.96 0.38
N GLY A 38 0.97 -2.57 0.60
CA GLY A 38 1.05 -3.96 1.04
C GLY A 38 0.29 -4.23 2.35
N ALA A 39 0.34 -3.30 3.31
CA ALA A 39 -0.43 -3.39 4.55
C ALA A 39 -1.95 -3.28 4.31
N LEU A 40 -2.39 -2.34 3.48
CA LEU A 40 -3.81 -2.14 3.16
C LEU A 40 -4.44 -3.36 2.50
N VAL A 41 -3.72 -3.99 1.57
CA VAL A 41 -4.20 -5.20 0.88
C VAL A 41 -4.52 -6.31 1.88
N THR A 42 -3.76 -6.42 2.97
CA THR A 42 -4.05 -7.45 3.97
C THR A 42 -5.35 -7.26 4.73
N THR A 43 -6.03 -6.14 4.52
CA THR A 43 -7.27 -5.80 5.24
C THR A 43 -8.54 -6.00 4.40
N GLY A 44 -8.39 -6.47 3.16
CA GLY A 44 -9.46 -7.04 2.36
C GLY A 44 -9.33 -8.56 2.25
N SER A 45 -10.22 -9.20 1.48
CA SER A 45 -10.13 -10.63 1.15
C SER A 45 -9.83 -10.81 -0.34
N GLY A 46 -8.87 -11.69 -0.65
CA GLY A 46 -8.34 -11.86 -2.00
C GLY A 46 -7.31 -10.80 -2.39
N ASP A 47 -6.64 -11.01 -3.53
CA ASP A 47 -5.52 -10.19 -4.02
C ASP A 47 -6.00 -8.85 -4.63
N LEU A 48 -6.31 -8.84 -5.93
CA LEU A 48 -6.65 -7.64 -6.69
C LEU A 48 -7.90 -6.91 -6.17
N ILE A 49 -8.82 -7.64 -5.55
CA ILE A 49 -10.05 -7.06 -4.97
C ILE A 49 -9.75 -6.21 -3.74
N ALA A 50 -8.68 -6.53 -3.00
CA ALA A 50 -8.26 -5.79 -1.81
C ALA A 50 -7.31 -4.63 -2.11
N MET A 51 -7.05 -4.34 -3.38
CA MET A 51 -6.11 -3.30 -3.78
C MET A 51 -6.67 -1.90 -3.49
N PRO A 52 -5.94 -1.05 -2.75
CA PRO A 52 -6.49 0.24 -2.33
C PRO A 52 -6.52 1.24 -3.48
N SER A 53 -7.49 2.16 -3.41
CA SER A 53 -7.48 3.38 -4.19
C SER A 53 -6.39 4.36 -3.70
N ALA A 54 -6.02 5.32 -4.55
CA ALA A 54 -5.12 6.40 -4.15
C ALA A 54 -5.64 7.20 -2.95
N ARG A 55 -6.96 7.31 -2.80
CA ARG A 55 -7.59 8.01 -1.67
C ARG A 55 -7.41 7.25 -0.36
N GLU A 56 -7.69 5.95 -0.36
CA GLU A 56 -7.51 5.09 0.82
C GLU A 56 -6.05 5.04 1.26
N LEU A 57 -5.12 4.98 0.31
CA LEU A 57 -3.69 5.07 0.59
C LEU A 57 -3.32 6.40 1.24
N ALA A 58 -3.82 7.53 0.72
CA ALA A 58 -3.55 8.85 1.30
C ALA A 58 -4.09 8.96 2.73
N ASP A 59 -5.33 8.50 2.96
CA ASP A 59 -5.96 8.51 4.29
C ASP A 59 -5.21 7.60 5.27
N PHE A 60 -4.77 6.42 4.82
CA PHE A 60 -3.97 5.51 5.61
C PHE A 60 -2.63 6.12 6.03
N ARG A 61 -1.90 6.75 5.09
CA ARG A 61 -0.60 7.38 5.38
C ARG A 61 -0.75 8.59 6.30
N ALA A 62 -1.79 9.40 6.13
CA ALA A 62 -2.09 10.51 7.03
C ALA A 62 -2.36 10.02 8.47
N ALA A 63 -3.08 8.89 8.63
CA ALA A 63 -3.34 8.29 9.93
C ALA A 63 -2.13 7.60 10.58
N HIS A 64 -1.08 7.28 9.79
CA HIS A 64 0.10 6.53 10.24
C HIS A 64 1.41 7.30 9.99
N THR A 65 1.36 8.63 10.08
CA THR A 65 2.57 9.46 10.05
C THR A 65 3.40 9.15 11.31
N ARG A 66 4.65 8.72 11.12
CA ARG A 66 5.60 8.52 12.23
C ARG A 66 5.94 9.83 12.91
#